data_AF-A0A432K3A8-F1
#
_entry.id   AF-A0A432K3A8-F1
#
_cell.length_a   1.000
_cell.length_b   1.000
_cell.length_c   1.000
_cell.angle_alpha   90.00
_cell.angle_beta   90.00
_cell.angle_gamma   90.00
#
_symmetry.space_group_name_H-M   'P 1'
#
loop_
_entity.id
_entity.type
_entity.pdbx_description
1 polymer ?
#
loop_
_entity_poly.entity_id
_entity_poly.type
_entity_poly.pdbx_seq_one_letter_code
_entity_poly.pdbx_strand_id
1 'polypeptide(L)'
;MKYDIIVIGAGSAGCVVASRLAEDAGRSVLLLEAGPDYPEYQHYPDDLKYGYKPDASAQGAPHNWSWVAQGSSDQTEMLPAPRGKVVGGTSAINGQVLLRGVPEDYDGWAAAGNDEWSFIDVLPYFRKMETDMDITDDFHGTEGPIPVRRFKREDWLPFHQAFVEAALKDGYKEDSDMNNPDSSGVGPIPMNNPEGVRMSTALTYLRAVRHRLNLTI
;
A
#
# COMPACT_ATOMS: atom_id res chain seq x y z
N MET A 1 24.89 -16.65 13.26
CA MET A 1 24.08 -15.73 14.09
C MET A 1 22.76 -16.41 14.42
N LYS A 2 22.14 -16.09 15.55
CA LYS A 2 20.82 -16.63 15.97
C LYS A 2 19.87 -15.46 16.18
N TYR A 3 18.65 -15.58 15.67
CA TYR A 3 17.57 -14.62 15.80
C TYR A 3 16.35 -15.32 16.39
N ASP A 4 15.49 -14.56 17.08
CA ASP A 4 14.23 -15.09 17.62
C ASP A 4 13.19 -15.24 16.51
N ILE A 5 13.16 -14.29 15.57
CA ILE A 5 12.27 -14.32 14.41
C ILE A 5 13.03 -13.97 13.13
N ILE A 6 12.73 -14.71 12.06
CA ILE A 6 13.18 -14.41 10.70
C ILE A 6 11.94 -14.12 9.85
N VAL A 7 11.88 -12.92 9.28
CA VAL A 7 10.85 -12.49 8.32
C VAL A 7 11.46 -12.59 6.92
N ILE A 8 10.84 -13.40 6.05
CA ILE A 8 11.34 -13.63 4.69
C ILE A 8 10.55 -12.75 3.70
N GLY A 9 11.26 -11.79 3.10
CA GLY A 9 10.73 -10.80 2.17
C GLY A 9 10.46 -9.46 2.85
N ALA A 10 11.21 -8.41 2.51
CA ALA A 10 10.96 -7.04 2.95
C ALA A 10 9.95 -6.34 2.04
N GLY A 11 8.81 -7.00 1.80
CA GLY A 11 7.71 -6.45 1.03
C GLY A 11 6.72 -5.64 1.86
N SER A 12 5.52 -5.41 1.30
CA SER A 12 4.44 -4.69 1.98
C SER A 12 4.15 -5.26 3.37
N ALA A 13 3.91 -6.56 3.49
CA ALA A 13 3.62 -7.19 4.78
C ALA A 13 4.89 -7.37 5.64
N GLY A 14 6.01 -7.81 5.04
CA GLY A 14 7.21 -8.13 5.80
C GLY A 14 7.83 -6.92 6.50
N CYS A 15 7.85 -5.75 5.87
CA CYS A 15 8.28 -4.52 6.53
C CYS A 15 7.38 -4.15 7.72
N VAL A 16 6.07 -4.35 7.60
CA VAL A 16 5.10 -4.09 8.69
C VAL A 16 5.36 -5.03 9.86
N VAL A 17 5.43 -6.34 9.58
CA VAL A 17 5.65 -7.38 10.59
C VAL A 17 6.98 -7.15 11.30
N ALA A 18 8.08 -6.95 10.57
CA ALA A 18 9.39 -6.71 11.16
C ALA A 18 9.41 -5.43 12.00
N SER A 19 8.76 -4.35 11.54
CA SER A 19 8.67 -3.09 12.26
C SER A 19 7.93 -3.24 13.59
N ARG A 20 6.78 -3.92 13.60
CA ARG A 20 6.02 -4.19 14.82
C ARG A 20 6.72 -5.17 15.77
N LEU A 21 7.37 -6.20 15.25
CA LEU A 21 8.14 -7.14 16.08
C LEU A 21 9.34 -6.47 16.75
N ALA A 22 9.98 -5.53 16.07
CA ALA A 22 11.11 -4.76 16.59
C ALA A 22 10.69 -3.76 17.68
N GLU A 23 9.39 -3.48 17.88
CA GLU A 23 8.90 -2.65 18.99
C GLU A 23 9.34 -3.21 20.35
N ASP A 24 9.41 -4.54 20.47
CA ASP A 24 9.92 -5.27 21.63
C ASP A 24 11.45 -5.41 21.58
N ALA A 25 12.16 -4.60 22.38
CA ALA A 25 13.63 -4.61 22.44
C ALA A 25 14.23 -5.94 22.94
N GLY A 26 13.43 -6.82 23.55
CA GLY A 26 13.85 -8.15 24.00
C GLY A 26 13.88 -9.20 22.88
N ARG A 27 13.40 -8.87 21.68
CA ARG A 27 13.28 -9.78 20.54
C ARG A 27 14.22 -9.39 19.41
N SER A 28 15.07 -10.32 18.99
CA SER A 28 15.94 -10.17 17.82
C SER A 28 15.21 -10.58 16.53
N VAL A 29 15.19 -9.69 15.54
CA VAL A 29 14.47 -9.87 14.27
C VAL A 29 15.45 -9.76 13.10
N LEU A 30 15.42 -10.75 12.21
CA LEU A 30 16.11 -10.70 10.92
C LEU A 30 15.07 -10.53 9.81
N LEU A 31 15.18 -9.49 9.01
CA LEU A 31 14.35 -9.25 7.83
C LEU A 31 15.18 -9.51 6.58
N LEU A 32 14.81 -10.49 5.75
CA LEU A 32 15.56 -10.84 4.54
C LEU A 32 14.87 -10.31 3.29
N GLU A 33 15.64 -9.73 2.37
CA GLU A 33 15.15 -9.28 1.05
C GLU A 33 16.12 -9.72 -0.06
N ALA A 34 15.56 -10.08 -1.22
CA ALA A 34 16.34 -10.50 -2.38
C ALA A 34 16.71 -9.34 -3.32
N GLY A 35 15.98 -8.23 -3.25
CA GLY A 35 16.28 -6.98 -3.93
C GLY A 35 17.25 -6.07 -3.17
N PRO A 36 17.66 -4.94 -3.79
CA PRO A 36 18.50 -3.94 -3.14
C PRO A 36 17.76 -3.23 -1.99
N ASP A 37 18.55 -2.65 -1.09
CA ASP A 37 18.07 -1.73 -0.05
C ASP A 37 18.65 -0.33 -0.27
N TYR A 38 17.84 0.68 0.00
CA TYR A 38 18.18 2.10 -0.13
C TYR A 38 17.80 2.83 1.18
N PRO A 39 18.59 2.70 2.25
CA PRO A 39 18.25 3.27 3.55
C PRO A 39 18.29 4.81 3.58
N GLU A 40 19.11 5.41 2.72
CA GLU A 40 19.27 6.86 2.61
C GLU A 40 18.38 7.44 1.51
N TYR A 41 17.49 8.36 1.87
CA TYR A 41 16.51 8.95 0.94
C TYR A 41 17.17 9.65 -0.28
N GLN A 42 18.34 10.26 -0.09
CA GLN A 42 19.12 10.89 -1.16
C GLN A 42 19.59 9.91 -2.25
N HIS A 43 19.78 8.64 -1.89
CA HIS A 43 20.18 7.56 -2.82
C HIS A 43 18.98 6.75 -3.31
N TYR A 44 17.77 7.04 -2.84
CA TYR A 44 16.57 6.29 -3.21
C TYR A 44 16.22 6.57 -4.69
N PRO A 45 16.09 5.54 -5.54
CA PRO A 45 15.91 5.70 -6.99
C PRO A 45 14.63 6.44 -7.39
N ASP A 46 14.71 7.26 -8.45
CA ASP A 46 13.58 8.07 -8.93
C ASP A 46 12.42 7.22 -9.48
N ASP A 47 12.69 6.05 -10.07
CA ASP A 47 11.66 5.12 -10.53
C ASP A 47 10.81 4.57 -9.36
N LEU A 48 11.43 4.45 -8.18
CA LEU A 48 10.73 4.07 -6.95
C LEU A 48 10.05 5.27 -6.27
N LYS A 49 10.68 6.46 -6.28
CA LYS A 49 10.11 7.68 -5.68
C LYS A 49 8.83 8.12 -6.41
N TYR A 50 8.90 8.21 -7.73
CA TYR A 50 7.90 8.92 -8.52
C TYR A 50 7.06 7.94 -9.33
N GLY A 51 5.90 7.58 -8.80
CA GLY A 51 4.95 6.67 -9.45
C GLY A 51 4.06 7.31 -10.52
N TYR A 52 4.51 8.37 -11.20
CA TYR A 52 3.74 9.04 -12.26
C TYR A 52 3.60 8.19 -13.52
N LYS A 53 4.45 7.19 -13.68
CA LYS A 53 4.46 6.23 -14.78
C LYS A 53 4.65 4.82 -14.23
N PRO A 54 4.15 3.78 -14.93
CA PRO A 54 4.32 2.39 -14.51
C PRO A 54 5.73 1.84 -14.75
N ASP A 55 6.75 2.69 -14.96
CA ASP A 55 8.10 2.31 -15.36
C ASP A 55 8.74 1.29 -14.40
N ALA A 56 8.59 1.49 -13.08
CA ALA A 56 9.12 0.55 -12.08
C ALA A 56 8.41 -0.83 -12.09
N SER A 57 7.22 -0.92 -12.67
CA SER A 57 6.45 -2.16 -12.85
C SER A 57 6.54 -2.72 -14.27
N ALA A 58 7.26 -2.05 -15.17
CA ALA A 58 7.45 -2.51 -16.54
C ALA A 58 8.28 -3.81 -16.59
N GLN A 59 8.08 -4.60 -17.64
CA GLN A 59 8.87 -5.81 -17.87
C GLN A 59 10.35 -5.45 -18.03
N GLY A 60 11.22 -6.08 -17.25
CA GLY A 60 12.67 -5.83 -17.28
C GLY A 60 13.13 -4.61 -16.48
N ALA A 61 12.23 -3.92 -15.77
CA ALA A 61 12.60 -2.83 -14.87
C ALA A 61 13.55 -3.34 -13.76
N PRO A 62 14.52 -2.52 -13.31
CA PRO A 62 15.60 -2.94 -12.41
C PRO A 62 15.11 -3.48 -11.05
N HIS A 63 13.98 -2.97 -10.57
CA HIS A 63 13.38 -3.34 -9.28
C HIS A 63 12.15 -4.24 -9.43
N ASN A 64 11.95 -4.85 -10.60
CA ASN A 64 10.81 -5.72 -10.88
C ASN A 64 11.30 -7.15 -11.12
N TRP A 65 10.78 -8.10 -10.35
CA TRP A 65 10.94 -9.53 -10.61
C TRP A 65 10.51 -9.91 -12.03
N SER A 66 9.60 -9.13 -12.63
CA SER A 66 9.19 -9.27 -14.03
C SER A 66 8.68 -10.68 -14.33
N TRP A 67 7.96 -11.27 -13.36
CA TRP A 67 7.31 -12.55 -13.54
C TRP A 67 6.27 -12.46 -14.65
N VAL A 68 5.94 -13.62 -15.18
CA VAL A 68 4.86 -13.79 -16.15
C VAL A 68 3.95 -14.91 -15.69
N ALA A 69 2.67 -14.80 -16.02
CA ALA A 69 1.64 -15.79 -15.69
C ALA A 69 0.95 -16.28 -16.95
N GLN A 70 0.66 -17.58 -16.99
CA GLN A 70 -0.27 -18.13 -17.96
C GLN A 70 -1.69 -17.80 -17.49
N GLY A 71 -2.49 -17.18 -18.37
CA GLY A 71 -3.90 -16.91 -18.10
C GLY A 71 -4.75 -18.17 -18.24
N SER A 72 -5.91 -18.04 -18.88
CA SER A 72 -6.73 -19.19 -19.24
C SER A 72 -6.03 -20.10 -20.26
N SER A 73 -6.50 -21.35 -20.38
CA SER A 73 -5.88 -22.36 -21.24
C SER A 73 -5.89 -22.02 -22.73
N ASP A 74 -6.74 -21.09 -23.15
CA ASP A 74 -6.88 -20.58 -24.52
C ASP A 74 -6.00 -19.35 -24.81
N GLN A 75 -5.39 -18.73 -23.78
CA GLN A 75 -4.42 -17.66 -23.99
C GLN A 75 -3.07 -18.24 -24.40
N THR A 76 -2.52 -17.77 -25.52
CA THR A 76 -1.20 -18.20 -26.00
C THR A 76 -0.06 -17.33 -25.49
N GLU A 77 -0.36 -16.08 -25.14
CA GLU A 77 0.62 -15.11 -24.66
C GLU A 77 0.70 -15.13 -23.13
N MET A 78 1.91 -15.07 -22.60
CA MET A 78 2.16 -14.95 -21.17
C MET A 78 1.87 -13.51 -20.71
N LEU A 79 1.12 -13.36 -19.63
CA LEU A 79 0.73 -12.07 -19.07
C LEU A 79 1.81 -11.55 -18.11
N PRO A 80 2.21 -10.27 -18.17
CA PRO A 80 3.08 -9.67 -17.16
C PRO A 80 2.46 -9.72 -15.76
N ALA A 81 3.26 -10.16 -14.78
CA ALA A 81 2.89 -10.25 -13.37
C ALA A 81 3.93 -9.51 -12.51
N PRO A 82 3.97 -8.17 -12.54
CA PRO A 82 5.01 -7.40 -11.89
C PRO A 82 5.00 -7.59 -10.36
N ARG A 83 6.20 -7.75 -9.79
CA ARG A 83 6.43 -7.89 -8.35
C ARG A 83 7.70 -7.15 -7.96
N GLY A 84 7.62 -6.32 -6.93
CA GLY A 84 8.77 -5.54 -6.49
C GLY A 84 9.87 -6.44 -5.96
N LYS A 85 11.08 -6.26 -6.48
CA LYS A 85 12.34 -6.86 -6.03
C LYS A 85 13.23 -5.75 -5.49
N VAL A 86 12.89 -5.24 -4.31
CA VAL A 86 13.55 -4.15 -3.59
C VAL A 86 12.98 -4.11 -2.18
N VAL A 87 13.70 -3.57 -1.19
CA VAL A 87 13.12 -3.29 0.12
C VAL A 87 11.90 -2.36 -0.02
N GLY A 88 10.77 -2.76 0.53
CA GLY A 88 9.42 -2.23 0.29
C GLY A 88 8.57 -3.12 -0.63
N GLY A 89 9.19 -4.02 -1.40
CA GLY A 89 8.56 -4.94 -2.34
C GLY A 89 7.61 -4.25 -3.30
N THR A 90 6.45 -4.84 -3.56
CA THR A 90 5.48 -4.28 -4.50
C THR A 90 4.93 -2.91 -4.07
N SER A 91 4.95 -2.56 -2.77
CA SER A 91 4.58 -1.19 -2.35
C SER A 91 5.52 -0.12 -2.90
N ALA A 92 6.74 -0.48 -3.30
CA ALA A 92 7.72 0.42 -3.92
C ALA A 92 7.53 0.60 -5.44
N ILE A 93 6.66 -0.19 -6.08
CA ILE A 93 6.46 -0.14 -7.55
C ILE A 93 4.98 -0.05 -7.99
N ASN A 94 4.02 -0.01 -7.06
CA ASN A 94 2.58 -0.08 -7.36
C ASN A 94 1.96 1.23 -7.92
N GLY A 95 0.63 1.33 -7.96
CA GLY A 95 -0.10 2.52 -8.39
C GLY A 95 -0.32 3.60 -7.32
N GLN A 96 0.16 3.40 -6.08
CA GLN A 96 -0.01 4.33 -4.94
C GLN A 96 -1.47 4.55 -4.49
N VAL A 97 -2.42 3.81 -5.04
CA VAL A 97 -3.81 3.82 -4.59
C VAL A 97 -3.92 3.07 -3.26
N LEU A 98 -4.63 3.65 -2.30
CA LEU A 98 -4.90 3.07 -0.99
C LEU A 98 -6.41 2.91 -0.80
N LEU A 99 -6.98 1.94 -1.51
CA LEU A 99 -8.35 1.49 -1.31
C LEU A 99 -8.37 0.30 -0.37
N ARG A 100 -9.39 0.22 0.47
CA ARG A 100 -9.71 -0.93 1.32
C ARG A 100 -10.66 -1.88 0.57
N GLY A 101 -10.84 -3.08 1.12
CA GLY A 101 -11.94 -3.96 0.70
C GLY A 101 -13.26 -3.40 1.21
N VAL A 102 -14.38 -3.87 0.63
CA VAL A 102 -15.71 -3.56 1.17
C VAL A 102 -15.97 -4.41 2.43
N PRO A 103 -16.79 -3.94 3.39
CA PRO A 103 -17.06 -4.68 4.62
C PRO A 103 -17.44 -6.14 4.42
N GLU A 104 -18.24 -6.42 3.38
CA GLU A 104 -18.74 -7.76 3.05
C GLU A 104 -17.63 -8.75 2.69
N ASP A 105 -16.49 -8.29 2.16
CA ASP A 105 -15.35 -9.16 1.87
C ASP A 105 -14.77 -9.76 3.16
N TYR A 106 -14.64 -8.93 4.19
CA TYR A 106 -14.10 -9.30 5.51
C TYR A 106 -15.12 -10.13 6.30
N ASP A 107 -16.37 -9.71 6.31
CA ASP A 107 -17.45 -10.46 6.97
C ASP A 107 -17.66 -11.83 6.30
N GLY A 108 -17.43 -11.93 4.99
CA GLY A 108 -17.36 -13.19 4.27
C GLY A 108 -16.24 -14.11 4.77
N TRP A 109 -15.07 -13.58 5.09
CA TRP A 109 -13.98 -14.36 5.69
C TRP A 109 -14.32 -14.85 7.10
N ALA A 110 -14.97 -14.00 7.91
CA ALA A 110 -15.44 -14.36 9.23
C ALA A 110 -16.49 -15.48 9.17
N ALA A 111 -17.48 -15.35 8.27
CA ALA A 111 -18.49 -16.37 8.03
C ALA A 111 -17.92 -17.71 7.52
N ALA A 112 -16.77 -17.67 6.82
CA ALA A 112 -16.05 -18.85 6.36
C ALA A 112 -15.23 -19.56 7.47
N GLY A 113 -15.22 -19.03 8.69
CA GLY A 113 -14.57 -19.63 9.87
C GLY A 113 -13.33 -18.89 10.37
N ASN A 114 -13.02 -17.70 9.83
CA ASN A 114 -11.95 -16.83 10.33
C ASN A 114 -12.56 -15.70 11.18
N ASP A 115 -13.16 -16.05 12.31
CA ASP A 115 -14.01 -15.16 13.13
C ASP A 115 -13.33 -13.86 13.59
N GLU A 116 -12.00 -13.82 13.73
CA GLU A 116 -11.23 -12.60 14.05
C GLU A 116 -11.03 -11.63 12.87
N TRP A 117 -11.58 -11.94 11.68
CA TRP A 117 -11.35 -11.17 10.44
C TRP A 117 -12.61 -10.45 9.93
N SER A 118 -13.61 -10.22 10.77
CA SER A 118 -14.76 -9.37 10.40
C SER A 118 -14.32 -7.93 10.11
N PHE A 119 -15.12 -7.16 9.37
CA PHE A 119 -14.77 -5.77 9.06
C PHE A 119 -14.52 -4.94 10.33
N ILE A 120 -15.36 -5.14 11.35
CA ILE A 120 -15.26 -4.45 12.63
C ILE A 120 -13.95 -4.79 13.34
N ASP A 121 -13.49 -6.05 13.28
CA ASP A 121 -12.26 -6.49 13.94
C ASP A 121 -10.99 -6.00 13.23
N VAL A 122 -11.04 -5.86 11.90
CA VAL A 122 -9.90 -5.36 11.11
C VAL A 122 -9.82 -3.83 11.04
N LEU A 123 -10.94 -3.11 11.21
CA LEU A 123 -11.00 -1.64 11.12
C LEU A 123 -9.98 -0.92 12.02
N PRO A 124 -9.78 -1.32 13.30
CA PRO A 124 -8.72 -0.73 14.13
C PRO A 124 -7.32 -0.83 13.52
N TYR A 125 -7.03 -1.88 12.74
CA TYR A 125 -5.75 -2.04 12.06
C TYR A 125 -5.62 -1.19 10.80
N PHE A 126 -6.72 -0.97 10.06
CA PHE A 126 -6.74 0.03 8.98
C PHE A 126 -6.48 1.43 9.53
N ARG A 127 -7.17 1.82 10.61
CA ARG A 127 -6.92 3.08 11.33
C ARG A 127 -5.48 3.16 11.83
N LYS A 128 -4.93 2.09 12.42
CA LYS A 128 -3.54 2.07 12.92
C LYS A 128 -2.48 2.18 11.81
N MET A 129 -2.83 1.78 10.58
CA MET A 129 -1.93 1.79 9.42
C MET A 129 -1.72 3.20 8.86
N GLU A 130 -2.74 4.05 8.90
CA GLU A 130 -2.77 5.28 8.13
C GLU A 130 -2.71 6.57 8.96
N THR A 131 -2.22 7.61 8.31
CA THR A 131 -2.46 9.01 8.65
C THR A 131 -3.21 9.64 7.48
N ASP A 132 -4.54 9.64 7.53
CA ASP A 132 -5.37 10.35 6.56
C ASP A 132 -5.31 11.86 6.83
N MET A 133 -4.87 12.61 5.82
CA MET A 133 -4.68 14.06 5.90
C MET A 133 -5.93 14.86 5.50
N ASP A 134 -6.95 14.18 4.99
CA ASP A 134 -8.15 14.81 4.42
C ASP A 134 -9.42 14.50 5.20
N ILE A 135 -9.46 13.36 5.89
CA ILE A 135 -10.64 12.87 6.61
C ILE A 135 -10.27 12.53 8.05
N THR A 136 -11.14 12.90 8.99
CA THR A 136 -10.98 12.61 10.41
C THR A 136 -12.32 12.22 10.99
N ASP A 137 -12.50 10.92 11.23
CA ASP A 137 -13.74 10.33 11.73
C ASP A 137 -13.48 8.96 12.41
N ASP A 138 -14.53 8.15 12.57
CA ASP A 138 -14.50 6.82 13.19
C ASP A 138 -13.95 5.70 12.26
N PHE A 139 -13.70 5.98 10.97
CA PHE A 139 -13.12 5.02 10.01
C PHE A 139 -11.66 5.31 9.65
N HIS A 140 -11.17 6.52 9.93
CA HIS A 140 -9.85 6.97 9.52
C HIS A 140 -8.82 7.13 10.65
N GLY A 141 -7.59 6.72 10.36
CA GLY A 141 -6.43 6.92 11.23
C GLY A 141 -5.75 8.26 11.01
N THR A 142 -5.17 8.85 12.05
CA THR A 142 -4.49 10.16 11.97
C THR A 142 -3.03 10.14 12.45
N GLU A 143 -2.52 8.96 12.83
CA GLU A 143 -1.19 8.80 13.43
C GLU A 143 -0.39 7.61 12.86
N GLY A 144 -0.98 6.85 11.95
CA GLY A 144 -0.35 5.67 11.35
C GLY A 144 0.78 6.00 10.38
N PRO A 145 1.69 5.06 10.12
CA PRO A 145 2.90 5.33 9.35
C PRO A 145 2.68 5.63 7.86
N ILE A 146 1.53 5.25 7.27
CA ILE A 146 1.24 5.50 5.85
C ILE A 146 0.40 6.78 5.72
N PRO A 147 0.95 7.88 5.18
CA PRO A 147 0.15 9.06 4.91
C PRO A 147 -0.80 8.81 3.73
N VAL A 148 -2.02 9.35 3.82
CA VAL A 148 -3.07 9.22 2.81
C VAL A 148 -3.58 10.61 2.43
N ARG A 149 -3.73 10.83 1.12
CA ARG A 149 -4.30 12.05 0.53
C ARG A 149 -5.21 11.72 -0.64
N ARG A 150 -6.04 12.67 -1.00
CA ARG A 150 -6.90 12.74 -2.17
C ARG A 150 -6.54 14.02 -2.92
N PHE A 151 -6.56 13.97 -4.25
CA PHE A 151 -6.41 15.20 -5.04
C PHE A 151 -7.62 16.10 -4.78
N LYS A 152 -7.37 17.36 -4.39
CA LYS A 152 -8.43 18.33 -4.13
C LYS A 152 -9.06 18.77 -5.44
N ARG A 153 -10.32 19.20 -5.41
CA ARG A 153 -11.10 19.45 -6.63
C ARG A 153 -10.50 20.57 -7.48
N GLU A 154 -9.85 21.53 -6.85
CA GLU A 154 -9.06 22.59 -7.47
C GLU A 154 -7.84 22.08 -8.27
N ASP A 155 -7.30 20.92 -7.92
CA ASP A 155 -6.16 20.29 -8.61
C ASP A 155 -6.62 19.33 -9.73
N TRP A 156 -7.93 19.12 -9.90
CA TRP A 156 -8.43 18.18 -10.89
C TRP A 156 -8.26 18.72 -12.30
N LEU A 157 -7.71 17.86 -13.17
CA LEU A 157 -7.66 18.11 -14.61
C LEU A 157 -9.07 18.18 -15.21
N PRO A 158 -9.28 18.92 -16.32
CA PRO A 158 -10.60 19.11 -16.93
C PRO A 158 -11.36 17.81 -17.23
N PHE A 159 -10.64 16.74 -17.61
CA PHE A 159 -11.28 15.45 -17.91
C PHE A 159 -11.78 14.74 -16.64
N HIS A 160 -11.11 14.88 -15.50
CA HIS A 160 -11.59 14.33 -14.22
C HIS A 160 -12.88 15.04 -13.79
N GLN A 161 -12.91 16.37 -13.90
CA GLN A 161 -14.11 17.17 -13.59
C GLN A 161 -15.28 16.75 -14.49
N ALA A 162 -15.04 16.65 -15.80
CA ALA A 162 -16.07 16.24 -16.77
C ALA A 162 -16.60 14.83 -16.49
N PHE A 163 -15.73 13.88 -16.12
CA PHE A 163 -16.13 12.53 -15.76
C PHE A 163 -17.05 12.51 -14.53
N VAL A 164 -16.64 13.20 -13.45
CA VAL A 164 -17.44 13.28 -12.22
C VAL A 164 -18.78 13.96 -12.50
N GLU A 165 -18.80 15.07 -13.22
CA GLU A 165 -20.04 15.76 -13.58
C GLU A 165 -21.00 14.90 -14.41
N ALA A 166 -20.47 14.10 -15.34
CA ALA A 166 -21.27 13.17 -16.13
C ALA A 166 -21.89 12.07 -15.25
N ALA A 167 -21.11 11.48 -14.34
CA ALA A 167 -21.59 10.47 -13.42
C ALA A 167 -22.66 11.02 -12.46
N LEU A 168 -22.49 12.24 -11.94
CA LEU A 168 -23.51 12.88 -11.10
C LEU A 168 -24.83 13.12 -11.88
N LYS A 169 -24.75 13.50 -13.16
CA LYS A 169 -25.93 13.67 -14.03
C LYS A 169 -26.65 12.35 -14.32
N ASP A 170 -25.92 11.24 -14.32
CA ASP A 170 -26.48 9.89 -14.50
C ASP A 170 -27.02 9.29 -13.20
N GLY A 171 -26.98 10.04 -12.09
CA GLY A 171 -27.59 9.66 -10.81
C GLY A 171 -26.65 8.94 -9.84
N TYR A 172 -25.35 8.81 -10.16
CA TYR A 172 -24.36 8.35 -9.18
C TYR A 172 -24.18 9.42 -8.10
N LYS A 173 -23.96 8.97 -6.86
CA LYS A 173 -23.71 9.87 -5.73
C LYS A 173 -22.30 10.43 -5.79
N GLU A 174 -22.12 11.66 -5.32
CA GLU A 174 -20.79 12.16 -5.01
C GLU A 174 -20.23 11.38 -3.83
N ASP A 175 -18.97 11.00 -3.92
CA ASP A 175 -18.27 10.23 -2.91
C ASP A 175 -16.89 10.83 -2.65
N SER A 176 -16.78 11.57 -1.56
CA SER A 176 -15.51 12.17 -1.15
C SER A 176 -14.57 11.18 -0.49
N ASP A 177 -15.05 9.97 -0.17
CA ASP A 177 -14.32 8.99 0.62
C ASP A 177 -14.59 7.55 0.17
N MET A 178 -13.76 7.09 -0.76
CA MET A 178 -13.84 5.72 -1.25
C MET A 178 -13.41 4.64 -0.24
N ASN A 179 -12.98 5.03 0.97
CA ASN A 179 -12.68 4.10 2.06
C ASN A 179 -13.76 4.10 3.16
N ASN A 180 -14.84 4.88 2.98
CA ASN A 180 -16.03 4.80 3.81
C ASN A 180 -16.72 3.44 3.58
N PRO A 181 -17.18 2.75 4.63
CA PRO A 181 -17.89 1.47 4.48
C PRO A 181 -19.12 1.52 3.57
N ASP A 182 -19.79 2.68 3.51
CA ASP A 182 -20.99 2.90 2.69
C ASP A 182 -20.68 3.53 1.33
N SER A 183 -19.39 3.59 0.94
CA SER A 183 -18.93 4.15 -0.33
C SER A 183 -19.54 3.42 -1.52
N SER A 184 -20.12 4.17 -2.46
CA SER A 184 -20.75 3.61 -3.66
C SER A 184 -20.77 4.58 -4.85
N GLY A 185 -20.08 5.71 -4.75
CA GLY A 185 -20.26 6.82 -5.67
C GLY A 185 -19.00 7.13 -6.48
N VAL A 186 -18.89 8.41 -6.86
CA VAL A 186 -17.80 8.91 -7.70
C VAL A 186 -17.10 10.08 -7.01
N GLY A 187 -15.77 10.07 -7.02
CA GLY A 187 -14.96 11.15 -6.50
C GLY A 187 -13.47 10.81 -6.46
N PRO A 188 -12.69 11.49 -5.59
CA PRO A 188 -11.25 11.35 -5.58
C PRO A 188 -10.81 10.04 -4.92
N ILE A 189 -9.80 9.39 -5.53
CA ILE A 189 -9.23 8.15 -5.01
C ILE A 189 -8.18 8.47 -3.93
N PRO A 190 -8.20 7.79 -2.77
CA PRO A 190 -7.14 7.90 -1.76
C PRO A 190 -5.81 7.34 -2.28
N MET A 191 -4.74 8.09 -2.05
CA MET A 191 -3.38 7.77 -2.49
C MET A 191 -2.34 7.98 -1.38
N ASN A 192 -1.30 7.16 -1.35
CA ASN A 192 -0.18 7.28 -0.42
C ASN A 192 1.04 7.99 -1.04
N ASN A 193 0.82 9.17 -1.62
CA ASN A 193 1.86 9.92 -2.33
C ASN A 193 1.92 11.43 -2.02
N PRO A 194 2.02 11.85 -0.74
CA PRO A 194 2.24 13.25 -0.39
C PRO A 194 3.42 13.83 -1.18
N GLU A 195 3.22 15.04 -1.71
CA GLU A 195 4.21 15.75 -2.52
C GLU A 195 4.72 14.96 -3.75
N GLY A 196 3.93 13.97 -4.19
CA GLY A 196 4.24 13.15 -5.35
C GLY A 196 5.24 12.01 -5.07
N VAL A 197 5.65 11.82 -3.82
CA VAL A 197 6.58 10.77 -3.41
C VAL A 197 5.80 9.53 -2.96
N ARG A 198 6.01 8.40 -3.62
CA ARG A 198 5.46 7.10 -3.23
C ARG A 198 5.88 6.72 -1.81
N MET A 199 4.92 6.56 -0.92
CA MET A 199 5.19 6.16 0.47
C MET A 199 5.12 4.64 0.65
N SER A 200 6.14 3.94 0.13
CA SER A 200 6.32 2.49 0.29
C SER A 200 6.50 2.09 1.76
N THR A 201 6.37 0.79 2.08
CA THR A 201 6.63 0.29 3.43
C THR A 201 8.09 0.41 3.86
N ALA A 202 9.02 0.62 2.91
CA ALA A 202 10.41 0.96 3.20
C ALA A 202 10.55 2.39 3.73
N LEU A 203 9.84 3.35 3.13
CA LEU A 203 9.89 4.77 3.50
C LEU A 203 8.97 5.13 4.68
N THR A 204 8.01 4.25 5.01
CA THR A 204 7.09 4.41 6.13
C THR A 204 7.50 3.51 7.31
N TYR A 205 7.00 2.26 7.34
CA TYR A 205 7.19 1.32 8.45
C TYR A 205 8.65 1.03 8.78
N LEU A 206 9.48 0.73 7.77
CA LEU A 206 10.86 0.32 8.02
C LEU A 206 11.74 1.51 8.40
N ARG A 207 11.64 2.64 7.69
CA ARG A 207 12.36 3.88 7.99
C ARG A 207 12.23 4.29 9.46
N ALA A 208 11.04 4.14 10.04
CA ALA A 208 10.77 4.50 11.44
C ALA A 208 11.56 3.65 12.46
N VAL A 209 12.01 2.45 12.10
CA VAL A 209 12.59 1.47 13.04
C VAL A 209 14.02 1.04 12.72
N ARG A 210 14.61 1.48 11.60
CA ARG A 210 15.98 1.10 11.18
C ARG A 210 17.06 1.38 12.22
N HIS A 211 16.85 2.33 13.13
CA HIS A 211 17.78 2.68 14.19
C HIS A 211 17.82 1.67 15.35
N ARG A 212 16.88 0.72 15.38
CA ARG A 212 16.74 -0.24 16.47
C ARG A 212 17.81 -1.34 16.37
N LEU A 213 18.56 -1.55 17.45
CA LEU A 213 19.67 -2.52 17.49
C LEU A 213 19.22 -3.99 17.41
N ASN A 214 17.95 -4.27 17.69
CA ASN A 214 17.38 -5.61 17.65
C ASN A 214 16.78 -6.00 16.28
N LEU A 215 16.90 -5.13 15.26
CA LEU A 215 16.48 -5.38 13.89
C LEU A 215 17.70 -5.43 12.96
N THR A 216 17.91 -6.57 12.31
CA THR A 216 18.85 -6.72 11.20
C THR A 216 18.07 -6.84 9.90
N ILE A 217 18.51 -6.13 8.85
CA ILE A 217 17.95 -6.15 7.50
C ILE A 217 19.05 -6.63 6.55
#